data_AF-X7ZTX4-F1
#
_entry.id   AF-X7ZTX4-F1
#
_cell.length_a   1.000
_cell.length_b   1.000
_cell.length_c   1.000
_cell.angle_alpha   90.00
_cell.angle_beta   90.00
_cell.angle_gamma   90.00
#
_symmetry.space_group_name_H-M   'P 1'
#
loop_
_entity.id
_entity.type
_entity.pdbx_description
1 polymer ?
#
loop_
_entity_poly.entity_id
_entity_poly.type
_entity_poly.pdbx_seq_one_letter_code
_entity_poly.pdbx_strand_id
1 'polypeptide(L)'
;MTEKVFAETMAKPDQGFDAMAPENVSPLVVWLGSAESKDVTGKVFEVEGGLIRVAEGWAHGPQVDKGARWDPAELGPVVRDLLAKSRPPVPVYGSGG
;
A
#
# COMPACT_ATOMS: atom_id res chain seq x y z
N MET A 1 20.07 5.02 9.73
CA MET A 1 19.25 5.55 10.86
C MET A 1 17.99 4.72 11.14
N THR A 2 17.60 3.75 10.31
CA THR A 2 16.41 2.88 10.50
C THR A 2 16.67 1.65 11.38
N GLU A 3 17.93 1.21 11.49
CA GLU A 3 18.32 -0.03 12.22
C GLU A 3 17.90 -0.04 13.69
N LYS A 4 18.02 1.09 14.41
CA LYS A 4 17.68 1.15 15.84
C LYS A 4 16.17 1.18 16.14
N VAL A 5 15.34 1.58 15.17
CA VAL A 5 13.88 1.74 15.40
C VAL A 5 13.15 0.40 15.29
N PHE A 6 13.68 -0.55 14.53
CA PHE A 6 13.06 -1.86 14.30
C PHE A 6 13.80 -3.02 14.97
N ALA A 7 14.88 -2.77 15.70
CA ALA A 7 15.75 -3.81 16.27
C ALA A 7 14.99 -4.80 17.17
N GLU A 8 14.03 -4.31 17.96
CA GLU A 8 13.20 -5.18 18.82
C GLU A 8 12.15 -5.95 18.02
N THR A 9 11.52 -5.32 17.02
CA THR A 9 10.51 -5.96 16.16
C THR A 9 11.10 -7.01 15.22
N MET A 10 12.36 -6.83 14.81
CA MET A 10 13.11 -7.72 13.93
C MET A 10 13.93 -8.76 14.70
N ALA A 11 13.82 -8.79 16.04
CA ALA A 11 14.53 -9.76 16.84
C ALA A 11 14.00 -11.17 16.55
N LYS A 12 14.91 -12.05 16.13
CA LYS A 12 14.59 -13.45 15.89
C LYS A 12 14.03 -14.09 17.17
N PRO A 13 12.89 -14.79 17.10
CA PRO A 13 12.35 -15.50 18.26
C PRO A 13 13.24 -16.68 18.64
N ASP A 14 13.33 -16.96 19.95
CA ASP A 14 14.11 -18.10 20.47
C ASP A 14 13.56 -19.45 19.99
N GLN A 15 12.26 -19.53 19.73
CA GLN A 15 11.56 -20.72 19.25
C GLN A 15 10.41 -20.33 18.30
N GLY A 16 10.10 -21.21 17.34
CA GLY A 16 8.98 -21.02 16.42
C GLY A 16 9.36 -20.36 15.09
N PHE A 17 8.35 -19.88 14.36
CA PHE A 17 8.51 -19.25 13.05
C PHE A 17 8.97 -17.79 13.20
N ASP A 18 10.11 -17.46 12.61
CA ASP A 18 10.61 -16.08 12.50
C ASP A 18 9.93 -15.40 11.30
N ALA A 19 8.83 -14.69 11.54
CA ALA A 19 8.08 -14.01 10.49
C ALA A 19 8.89 -12.88 9.80
N MET A 20 9.86 -12.30 10.51
CA MET A 20 10.69 -11.21 10.00
C MET A 20 11.95 -11.70 9.27
N ALA A 21 12.17 -13.02 9.22
CA ALA A 21 13.24 -13.61 8.43
C ALA A 21 13.09 -13.22 6.95
N PRO A 22 14.12 -12.62 6.31
CA PRO A 22 14.02 -12.13 4.93
C PRO A 22 13.78 -13.25 3.91
N GLU A 23 14.18 -14.48 4.23
CA GLU A 23 13.96 -15.67 3.40
C GLU A 23 12.48 -15.96 3.16
N ASN A 24 11.59 -15.46 4.03
CA ASN A 24 10.15 -15.64 3.87
C ASN A 24 9.56 -14.91 2.64
N VAL A 25 10.28 -13.93 2.08
CA VAL A 25 9.84 -13.20 0.87
C VAL A 25 10.19 -13.97 -0.41
N SER A 26 11.28 -14.75 -0.38
CA SER A 26 11.82 -15.44 -1.56
C SER A 26 10.85 -16.42 -2.26
N PRO A 27 9.96 -17.16 -1.57
CA PRO A 27 9.06 -18.11 -2.22
C PRO A 27 8.17 -17.48 -3.30
N LEU A 28 7.58 -16.31 -3.05
CA LEU A 28 6.73 -15.64 -4.05
C LEU A 28 7.57 -15.20 -5.26
N VAL A 29 8.79 -14.72 -5.04
CA VAL A 29 9.71 -14.31 -6.12
C VAL A 29 10.04 -15.50 -7.02
N VAL A 30 10.36 -16.65 -6.43
CA VAL A 30 10.64 -17.88 -7.19
C VAL A 30 9.42 -18.33 -7.99
N TRP A 31 8.24 -18.34 -7.38
CA TRP A 31 7.00 -18.72 -8.08
C TRP A 31 6.68 -17.76 -9.24
N LEU A 32 6.86 -16.45 -9.05
CA LEU A 32 6.67 -15.44 -10.10
C LEU A 32 7.64 -15.61 -11.28
N GLY A 33 8.82 -16.21 -11.06
CA GLY A 33 9.77 -16.56 -12.11
C GLY A 33 9.53 -17.92 -12.79
N SER A 34 8.50 -18.67 -12.38
CA SER A 34 8.19 -20.00 -12.93
C SER A 34 7.37 -19.91 -14.21
N ALA A 35 7.17 -21.04 -14.89
CA ALA A 35 6.28 -21.12 -16.05
C ALA A 35 4.78 -21.03 -15.68
N GLU A 36 4.44 -21.30 -14.42
CA GLU A 36 3.06 -21.29 -13.94
C GLU A 36 2.50 -19.86 -13.84
N SER A 37 3.35 -18.87 -13.54
CA SER A 37 2.96 -17.45 -13.39
C SER A 37 2.82 -16.69 -14.72
N LYS A 38 2.81 -17.37 -15.86
CA LYS A 38 2.88 -16.77 -17.22
C LYS A 38 1.79 -15.72 -17.52
N ASP A 39 0.67 -15.76 -16.82
CA ASP A 39 -0.47 -14.85 -16.96
C ASP A 39 -0.54 -13.79 -15.85
N VAL A 40 0.36 -13.83 -14.87
CA VAL A 40 0.44 -12.87 -13.77
C VAL A 40 1.35 -11.70 -14.15
N THR A 41 0.74 -10.61 -14.61
CA THR A 41 1.46 -9.37 -15.00
C THR A 41 0.80 -8.10 -14.48
N GLY A 42 1.58 -7.03 -14.28
CA GLY A 42 1.10 -5.72 -13.81
C GLY A 42 0.50 -5.74 -12.40
N LYS A 43 1.06 -6.58 -11.51
CA LYS A 43 0.62 -6.73 -10.12
C LYS A 43 1.73 -6.29 -9.18
N VAL A 44 1.33 -5.79 -8.01
CA VAL A 44 2.22 -5.44 -6.90
C VAL A 44 1.76 -6.23 -5.68
N PHE A 45 2.70 -6.87 -4.99
CA PHE A 45 2.45 -7.67 -3.81
C PHE A 45 3.20 -7.09 -2.60
N GLU A 46 2.48 -6.87 -1.50
CA GLU A 46 3.06 -6.64 -0.18
C GLU A 46 3.24 -8.00 0.50
N VAL A 47 4.44 -8.28 1.04
CA VAL A 47 4.81 -9.58 1.59
C VAL A 47 5.50 -9.41 2.94
N GLU A 48 5.06 -10.16 3.94
CA GLU A 48 5.64 -10.20 5.30
C GLU A 48 5.42 -11.59 5.90
N GLY A 49 6.50 -12.30 6.25
CA GLY A 49 6.40 -13.68 6.76
C GLY A 49 5.57 -14.58 5.84
N GLY A 50 4.45 -15.11 6.35
CA GLY A 50 3.51 -15.93 5.58
C GLY A 50 2.40 -15.16 4.86
N LEU A 51 2.39 -13.81 4.93
CA LEU A 51 1.34 -12.98 4.33
C LEU A 51 1.71 -12.57 2.90
N ILE A 52 0.73 -12.65 2.01
CA ILE A 52 0.79 -12.10 0.64
C ILE A 52 -0.46 -11.27 0.42
N ARG A 53 -0.30 -9.97 0.15
CA ARG A 53 -1.41 -9.03 -0.13
C ARG A 53 -1.21 -8.40 -1.50
N VAL A 54 -2.27 -8.36 -2.31
CA VAL A 54 -2.27 -7.57 -3.55
C VAL A 54 -2.44 -6.10 -3.19
N ALA A 55 -1.53 -5.26 -3.63
CA ALA A 55 -1.68 -3.81 -3.53
C ALA A 55 -2.60 -3.33 -4.67
N GLU A 56 -3.78 -2.84 -4.31
CA GLU A 56 -4.67 -2.18 -5.27
C GLU A 56 -4.10 -0.81 -5.67
N GLY A 57 -4.10 -0.53 -6.97
CA GLY A 57 -3.61 0.74 -7.51
C GLY A 57 -4.58 1.91 -7.28
N TRP A 58 -4.23 3.04 -7.88
CA TRP A 58 -5.09 4.23 -7.89
C TRP A 58 -6.42 3.95 -8.57
N ALA A 59 -7.50 4.53 -8.03
CA ALA A 59 -8.83 4.48 -8.63
C ALA A 59 -9.43 5.88 -8.74
N HIS A 60 -10.41 6.04 -9.63
CA HIS A 60 -11.18 7.27 -9.73
C HIS A 60 -11.97 7.51 -8.44
N GLY A 61 -11.81 8.70 -7.86
CA GLY A 61 -12.59 9.16 -6.72
C GLY A 61 -13.86 9.90 -7.14
N PRO A 62 -14.52 10.61 -6.21
CA PRO A 62 -15.60 11.52 -6.52
C PRO A 62 -15.18 12.55 -7.57
N GLN A 63 -16.10 12.89 -8.47
CA GLN A 63 -15.88 13.85 -9.55
C GLN A 63 -17.08 14.81 -9.63
N VAL A 64 -16.81 16.07 -9.97
CA VAL A 64 -17.82 17.04 -10.38
C VAL A 64 -17.36 17.71 -11.67
N ASP A 65 -18.29 17.98 -12.57
CA ASP A 65 -18.05 18.73 -13.81
C ASP A 65 -18.89 20.01 -13.78
N LYS A 66 -18.23 21.16 -13.99
CA LYS A 66 -18.92 22.45 -14.13
C LYS A 66 -19.51 22.63 -15.53
N GLY A 67 -18.98 21.92 -16.53
CA GLY A 67 -19.22 22.19 -17.95
C GLY A 67 -18.65 23.53 -18.44
N ALA A 68 -17.80 24.18 -17.63
CA ALA A 68 -17.19 25.48 -17.91
C ALA A 68 -15.93 25.69 -17.06
N ARG A 69 -15.21 26.81 -17.29
CA ARG A 69 -14.05 27.18 -16.48
C ARG A 69 -14.47 27.54 -15.05
N TRP A 70 -13.81 26.95 -14.06
CA TRP A 70 -13.97 27.29 -12.64
C TRP A 70 -13.45 28.70 -12.34
N ASP A 71 -14.15 29.40 -11.45
CA ASP A 71 -13.59 30.56 -10.73
C ASP A 71 -12.81 30.03 -9.52
N PRO A 72 -11.57 30.45 -9.26
CA PRO A 72 -10.86 30.05 -8.03
C PRO A 72 -11.65 30.34 -6.75
N ALA A 73 -12.47 31.39 -6.72
CA ALA A 73 -13.23 31.80 -5.54
C ALA A 73 -14.36 30.83 -5.15
N GLU A 74 -14.89 30.03 -6.08
CA GLU A 74 -15.97 29.05 -5.81
C GLU A 74 -15.46 27.65 -5.45
N LEU A 75 -14.15 27.38 -5.57
CA LEU A 75 -13.61 26.02 -5.40
C LEU A 75 -13.58 25.53 -3.95
N GLY A 76 -13.61 26.43 -2.96
CA GLY A 76 -13.53 26.05 -1.55
C GLY A 76 -14.58 25.02 -1.14
N PRO A 77 -15.88 25.31 -1.32
CA PRO A 77 -16.95 24.34 -1.05
C PRO A 77 -16.88 23.07 -1.92
N VAL A 78 -16.54 23.21 -3.21
CA VAL A 78 -16.46 22.08 -4.16
C VAL A 78 -15.42 21.06 -3.73
N VAL A 79 -14.21 21.51 -3.40
CA VAL A 79 -13.12 20.64 -2.97
C VAL A 79 -13.47 19.94 -1.66
N ARG A 80 -14.07 20.64 -0.70
CA ARG A 80 -14.47 20.04 0.59
C ARG A 80 -15.52 18.94 0.42
N ASP A 81 -16.49 19.14 -0.46
CA ASP A 81 -17.51 18.13 -0.78
C ASP A 81 -16.90 16.87 -1.42
N LEU A 82 -15.99 17.04 -2.39
CA LEU A 82 -15.29 15.90 -3.01
C LEU A 82 -14.44 15.12 -2.00
N LEU A 83 -13.73 15.81 -1.11
CA LEU A 83 -12.92 15.16 -0.07
C LEU A 83 -13.78 14.41 0.95
N ALA A 84 -14.92 14.97 1.36
CA ALA A 84 -15.85 14.32 2.28
C ALA A 84 -16.45 13.01 1.71
N LYS A 85 -16.55 12.91 0.38
CA LYS A 85 -17.04 11.72 -0.34
C LYS A 85 -15.92 10.75 -0.72
N SER A 86 -14.67 11.18 -0.61
CA SER A 86 -13.52 10.35 -0.99
C SER A 86 -13.29 9.23 0.02
N ARG A 87 -12.78 8.08 -0.47
CA ARG A 87 -12.34 7.00 0.42
C ARG A 87 -11.21 7.51 1.31
N PRO A 88 -11.23 7.29 2.63
CA PRO A 88 -10.09 7.61 3.49
C PRO A 88 -8.82 6.92 2.97
N PRO A 89 -7.69 7.63 2.87
CA PRO A 89 -6.45 7.01 2.43
C PRO A 89 -5.92 6.06 3.50
N VAL A 90 -5.15 5.05 3.06
CA VAL A 90 -4.26 4.34 3.98
C VAL A 90 -3.29 5.38 4.58
N PRO A 91 -3.10 5.42 5.91
CA PRO A 91 -2.22 6.40 6.54
C PRO A 91 -0.79 6.34 6.00
N VAL A 92 -0.13 7.48 5.97
CA VAL A 92 1.32 7.53 5.69
C VAL A 92 2.05 6.79 6.80
N TYR A 93 2.96 5.89 6.43
CA TYR A 93 3.71 5.13 7.41
C TYR A 93 4.52 6.05 8.34
N GLY A 94 4.41 5.83 9.66
CA GLY A 94 5.12 6.62 10.68
C GLY A 94 4.56 8.00 10.98
N SER A 95 3.37 8.37 10.47
CA SER A 95 2.75 9.68 10.76
C SER A 95 1.90 9.71 12.03
N GLY A 96 1.60 8.55 12.61
CA GLY A 96 0.99 8.45 13.94
C GLY A 96 2.06 8.61 15.01
N GLY A 97 2.17 9.81 15.58
CA GLY A 97 2.89 10.05 16.84
C GLY A 97 2.06 9.63 18.05
#